data_AF-A0A8C1XME0-F1
#
_entry.id   AF-A0A8C1XME0-F1
#
_cell.length_a   1.000
_cell.length_b   1.000
_cell.length_c   1.000
_cell.angle_alpha   90.00
_cell.angle_beta   90.00
_cell.angle_gamma   90.00
#
_symmetry.space_group_name_H-M   'P 1'
#
loop_
_entity.id
_entity.type
_entity.pdbx_description
1 polymer ?
#
loop_
_entity_poly.entity_id
_entity_poly.type
_entity_poly.pdbx_seq_one_letter_code
_entity_poly.pdbx_strand_id
1 'polypeptide(L)'
;MEDKTILLSIILLHACTATFNESSVSSFEQTDEPTDDSESLTQMSDELGSVSPDAGCVLPSCYKNIINLNSSSIQSDDYNFPAPGLLVTRIMPSFYIIIFLISLPLNALALVTFTCKIREKKPAVIYMSHLACVDLLFTLLLPLKIHYQLNGSDWVFGEAACRVTSAAYYCYMYCSILLMMCMSVDRLLAVVFPIASLTWRSTRKATCVCVLVWLLALAGTVPLLLVRQTVNTENIGITCHDVQRKNDITVMYYVYLFFLLSCLYYFVPLIITLVSYSTIIYALRVKSDLLATSPSSSYSRRRAVIMTIAVLTEFGLCFAPTNGILWYHCYLLANGFNSREGDSSYVAYLVAVCLGSTSAFLDPLLYYYGSSQSRQKISSVFRREKTTTPCNTQTKSTDVTKTRLLVKCEKN
;
A
#
# COMPACT_ATOMS: atom_id res chain seq x y z
N MET A 1 -13.95 29.55 -8.57
CA MET A 1 -13.98 28.49 -9.61
C MET A 1 -13.78 27.14 -8.94
N GLU A 2 -12.85 27.04 -7.98
CA GLU A 2 -12.66 25.86 -7.12
C GLU A 2 -13.94 25.34 -6.47
N ASP A 3 -14.89 26.21 -6.14
CA ASP A 3 -16.19 25.86 -5.55
C ASP A 3 -16.96 24.83 -6.38
N LYS A 4 -16.89 24.93 -7.72
CA LYS A 4 -17.56 23.99 -8.62
C LYS A 4 -16.88 22.61 -8.62
N THR A 5 -15.59 22.52 -8.35
CA THR A 5 -14.88 21.23 -8.27
C THR A 5 -15.15 20.54 -6.93
N ILE A 6 -15.22 21.29 -5.83
CA ILE A 6 -15.61 20.77 -4.51
C ILE A 6 -17.09 20.37 -4.50
N LEU A 7 -17.95 21.20 -5.09
CA LEU A 7 -19.38 20.87 -5.24
C LEU A 7 -19.57 19.63 -6.12
N LEU A 8 -18.80 19.47 -7.21
CA LEU A 8 -18.88 18.28 -8.06
C LEU A 8 -18.43 17.00 -7.33
N SER A 9 -17.37 17.06 -6.51
CA SER A 9 -16.96 15.89 -5.72
C SER A 9 -17.92 15.56 -4.57
N ILE A 10 -18.57 16.55 -3.97
CA ILE A 10 -19.67 16.34 -3.00
C ILE A 10 -20.91 15.76 -3.69
N ILE A 11 -21.28 16.24 -4.88
CA ILE A 11 -22.39 15.69 -5.67
C ILE A 11 -22.11 14.25 -6.10
N LEU A 12 -20.89 13.93 -6.52
CA LEU A 12 -20.50 12.56 -6.86
C LEU A 12 -20.52 11.63 -5.63
N LEU A 13 -20.09 12.14 -4.46
CA LEU A 13 -20.19 11.38 -3.20
C LEU A 13 -21.65 11.13 -2.80
N HIS A 14 -22.52 12.13 -2.95
CA HIS A 14 -23.96 11.99 -2.73
C HIS A 14 -24.63 11.04 -3.75
N ALA A 15 -24.24 11.09 -5.02
CA ALA A 15 -24.73 10.18 -6.05
C ALA A 15 -24.36 8.72 -5.74
N CYS A 16 -23.11 8.46 -5.32
CA CYS A 16 -22.66 7.14 -4.88
C CYS A 16 -23.36 6.62 -3.61
N THR A 17 -23.92 7.49 -2.76
CA THR A 17 -24.78 7.08 -1.65
C THR A 17 -26.26 6.95 -2.03
N ALA A 18 -26.74 7.72 -3.01
CA ALA A 18 -28.12 7.63 -3.48
C ALA A 18 -28.38 6.32 -4.26
N THR A 19 -27.49 5.94 -5.17
CA THR A 19 -27.60 4.66 -5.92
C THR A 19 -27.51 3.43 -5.02
N PHE A 20 -26.81 3.55 -3.88
CA PHE A 20 -26.75 2.51 -2.85
C PHE A 20 -28.07 2.38 -2.06
N ASN A 21 -28.90 3.42 -2.05
CA ASN A 21 -30.19 3.43 -1.37
C ASN A 21 -31.31 2.91 -2.28
N GLU A 22 -31.36 3.33 -3.55
CA GLU A 22 -32.34 2.83 -4.54
C GLU A 22 -32.21 1.32 -4.76
N SER A 23 -30.98 0.81 -4.89
CA SER A 23 -30.71 -0.63 -5.07
C SER A 23 -31.01 -1.50 -3.84
N SER A 24 -31.37 -0.89 -2.71
CA SER A 24 -31.88 -1.59 -1.52
C SER A 24 -33.41 -1.51 -1.35
N VAL A 25 -34.10 -0.79 -2.24
CA VAL A 25 -35.57 -0.61 -2.22
C VAL A 25 -36.25 -1.31 -3.41
N SER A 26 -35.59 -1.39 -4.57
CA SER A 26 -36.16 -1.96 -5.80
C SER A 26 -36.28 -3.49 -5.85
N SER A 27 -36.39 -4.17 -4.70
CA SER A 27 -36.43 -5.63 -4.59
C SER A 27 -37.52 -6.15 -3.65
N PHE A 28 -38.57 -5.37 -3.40
CA PHE A 28 -39.73 -5.78 -2.59
C PHE A 28 -41.09 -5.25 -3.09
N GLU A 29 -41.27 -5.20 -4.41
CA GLU A 29 -42.61 -5.19 -5.03
C GLU A 29 -42.68 -6.35 -6.03
N GLN A 30 -43.27 -7.46 -5.59
CA GLN A 30 -43.72 -8.54 -6.47
C GLN A 30 -45.22 -8.67 -6.31
N THR A 31 -45.96 -8.29 -7.36
CA THR A 31 -47.42 -8.38 -7.42
C THR A 31 -47.84 -9.80 -7.77
N ASP A 32 -48.51 -10.49 -6.84
CA ASP A 32 -49.17 -11.76 -7.12
C ASP A 32 -50.52 -11.54 -7.81
N GLU A 33 -50.75 -12.23 -8.93
CA GLU A 33 -52.09 -12.64 -9.38
C GLU A 33 -52.06 -14.13 -9.78
N PRO A 34 -53.18 -14.85 -9.68
CA PRO A 34 -53.14 -16.29 -9.40
C PRO A 34 -53.20 -17.19 -10.64
N THR A 35 -52.69 -18.41 -10.46
CA THR A 35 -53.16 -19.60 -11.20
C THR A 35 -53.68 -20.63 -10.21
N ASP A 36 -54.86 -21.18 -10.52
CA ASP A 36 -55.61 -22.13 -9.70
C ASP A 36 -55.06 -23.56 -9.89
N ASP A 37 -54.88 -24.31 -8.80
CA ASP A 37 -55.14 -25.76 -8.77
C ASP A 37 -55.16 -26.36 -7.34
N SER A 38 -56.38 -26.48 -6.81
CA SER A 38 -56.95 -27.65 -6.10
C SER A 38 -56.21 -28.47 -4.98
N GLU A 39 -56.98 -28.73 -3.91
CA GLU A 39 -56.91 -29.85 -2.93
C GLU A 39 -55.71 -30.06 -1.97
N SER A 40 -55.83 -29.57 -0.72
CA SER A 40 -56.04 -30.40 0.52
C SER A 40 -55.93 -29.56 1.81
N LEU A 41 -57.05 -29.19 2.44
CA LEU A 41 -57.70 -29.87 3.59
C LEU A 41 -56.98 -29.78 4.96
N THR A 42 -57.53 -28.91 5.84
CA THR A 42 -57.49 -28.98 7.34
C THR A 42 -56.13 -28.91 8.08
N GLN A 43 -56.00 -28.35 9.29
CA GLN A 43 -56.86 -27.50 10.14
C GLN A 43 -56.06 -27.01 11.36
N MET A 44 -56.36 -25.80 11.86
CA MET A 44 -56.42 -25.37 13.29
C MET A 44 -55.85 -23.96 13.50
N SER A 45 -56.53 -23.19 14.35
CA SER A 45 -56.37 -21.74 14.54
C SER A 45 -55.98 -21.39 15.99
N ASP A 46 -55.65 -20.11 16.21
CA ASP A 46 -55.66 -19.37 17.50
C ASP A 46 -54.61 -19.82 18.55
N GLU A 47 -54.03 -18.98 19.43
CA GLU A 47 -54.34 -17.63 19.93
C GLU A 47 -53.13 -16.67 19.75
N LEU A 48 -53.28 -15.37 19.42
CA LEU A 48 -53.78 -14.22 20.20
C LEU A 48 -52.87 -13.79 21.38
N GLY A 49 -52.33 -12.56 21.34
CA GLY A 49 -51.55 -11.97 22.44
C GLY A 49 -50.79 -10.69 22.08
N SER A 50 -51.34 -9.51 22.38
CA SER A 50 -50.79 -8.20 21.98
C SER A 50 -50.27 -7.36 23.16
N VAL A 51 -49.00 -6.95 23.12
CA VAL A 51 -48.47 -5.80 23.90
C VAL A 51 -47.37 -5.09 23.11
N SER A 52 -47.39 -3.76 23.13
CA SER A 52 -46.34 -2.84 22.67
C SER A 52 -46.65 -1.44 23.24
N PRO A 53 -45.70 -0.48 23.38
CA PRO A 53 -44.25 -0.56 23.18
C PRO A 53 -43.46 -0.27 24.47
N ASP A 54 -42.14 -0.50 24.46
CA ASP A 54 -41.21 0.40 25.18
C ASP A 54 -39.80 0.41 24.54
N ALA A 55 -39.04 1.48 24.74
CA ALA A 55 -37.88 1.81 23.92
C ALA A 55 -36.54 1.29 24.47
N GLY A 56 -35.90 0.36 23.74
CA GLY A 56 -34.53 -0.07 23.99
C GLY A 56 -33.78 -0.42 22.71
N CYS A 57 -32.67 0.27 22.41
CA CYS A 57 -31.87 0.00 21.22
C CYS A 57 -31.13 -1.35 21.33
N VAL A 58 -31.67 -2.39 20.69
CA VAL A 58 -31.07 -3.73 20.65
C VAL A 58 -29.78 -3.72 19.83
N LEU A 59 -28.66 -4.10 20.46
CA LEU A 59 -27.40 -4.36 19.75
C LEU A 59 -27.60 -5.51 18.73
N PRO A 60 -27.18 -5.37 17.46
CA PRO A 60 -27.36 -6.41 16.46
C PRO A 60 -26.75 -7.75 16.86
N SER A 61 -27.51 -8.84 16.68
CA SER A 61 -27.13 -10.22 17.05
C SER A 61 -25.80 -10.70 16.46
N CYS A 62 -25.32 -10.05 15.39
CA CYS A 62 -24.02 -10.30 14.78
C CYS A 62 -22.85 -10.30 15.80
N TYR A 63 -22.88 -9.43 16.82
CA TYR A 63 -21.80 -9.40 17.83
C TYR A 63 -21.81 -10.62 18.77
N LYS A 64 -22.99 -11.18 19.11
CA LYS A 64 -23.07 -12.38 19.96
C LYS A 64 -22.43 -13.61 19.30
N ASN A 65 -22.53 -13.71 17.97
CA ASN A 65 -21.97 -14.83 17.22
C ASN A 65 -20.42 -14.82 17.18
N ILE A 66 -19.76 -13.68 17.43
CA ILE A 66 -18.30 -13.58 17.47
C ILE A 66 -17.73 -14.26 18.72
N ILE A 67 -18.45 -14.26 19.84
CA ILE A 67 -17.97 -14.77 21.13
C ILE A 67 -18.15 -16.31 21.24
N ASN A 68 -19.18 -16.88 20.61
CA ASN A 68 -19.51 -18.31 20.72
C ASN A 68 -18.76 -19.25 19.75
N LEU A 69 -17.81 -18.75 18.94
CA LEU A 69 -17.13 -19.53 17.89
C LEU A 69 -16.00 -20.48 18.39
N ASN A 70 -15.93 -20.75 19.70
CA ASN A 70 -14.79 -21.46 20.32
C ASN A 70 -15.11 -22.91 20.75
N SER A 71 -16.20 -23.51 20.27
CA SER A 71 -16.64 -24.87 20.68
C SER A 71 -17.35 -25.68 19.58
N SER A 72 -16.88 -25.61 18.34
CA SER A 72 -17.26 -26.55 17.27
C SER A 72 -16.02 -27.27 16.74
N SER A 73 -16.08 -28.60 16.65
CA SER A 73 -14.96 -29.46 16.23
C SER A 73 -14.47 -29.09 14.83
N ILE A 74 -13.17 -28.78 14.71
CA ILE A 74 -12.55 -28.44 13.42
C ILE A 74 -12.37 -29.72 12.60
N GLN A 75 -13.28 -29.96 11.67
CA GLN A 75 -13.03 -30.88 10.57
C GLN A 75 -12.03 -30.23 9.59
N SER A 76 -11.00 -30.98 9.22
CA SER A 76 -10.03 -30.59 8.20
C SER A 76 -10.49 -31.14 6.85
N ASP A 77 -10.96 -30.26 5.97
CA ASP A 77 -11.16 -30.64 4.57
C ASP A 77 -9.79 -30.72 3.90
N ASP A 78 -9.39 -31.94 3.51
CA ASP A 78 -8.08 -32.20 2.95
C ASP A 78 -7.97 -31.73 1.50
N TYR A 79 -7.10 -30.73 1.28
CA TYR A 79 -6.89 -30.10 -0.03
C TYR A 79 -5.72 -30.74 -0.78
N ASN A 80 -6.02 -31.49 -1.83
CA ASN A 80 -5.03 -31.89 -2.84
C ASN A 80 -4.70 -30.69 -3.75
N PHE A 81 -3.59 -30.01 -3.47
CA PHE A 81 -3.06 -28.92 -4.30
C PHE A 81 -1.84 -29.40 -5.10
N PRO A 82 -1.67 -29.01 -6.37
CA PRO A 82 -0.48 -29.38 -7.15
C PRO A 82 0.80 -28.83 -6.52
N ALA A 83 1.85 -29.66 -6.45
CA ALA A 83 3.10 -29.33 -5.77
C ALA A 83 3.69 -27.97 -6.25
N PRO A 84 4.18 -27.11 -5.34
CA PRO A 84 4.46 -25.70 -5.67
C PRO A 84 5.57 -25.57 -6.70
N GLY A 85 5.17 -25.12 -7.90
CA GLY A 85 6.01 -25.13 -9.09
C GLY A 85 7.25 -24.24 -9.01
N LEU A 86 8.15 -24.40 -9.99
CA LEU A 86 9.44 -23.71 -10.10
C LEU A 86 9.36 -22.19 -9.92
N LEU A 87 8.25 -21.58 -10.34
CA LEU A 87 7.95 -20.16 -10.11
C LEU A 87 8.00 -19.80 -8.62
N VAL A 88 7.25 -20.54 -7.80
CA VAL A 88 7.07 -20.26 -6.37
C VAL A 88 8.32 -20.65 -5.59
N THR A 89 8.93 -21.79 -5.88
CA THR A 89 10.04 -22.36 -5.09
C THR A 89 11.44 -21.88 -5.49
N ARG A 90 11.61 -21.28 -6.68
CA ARG A 90 12.91 -20.75 -7.15
C ARG A 90 12.86 -19.30 -7.60
N ILE A 91 11.90 -18.92 -8.46
CA ILE A 91 11.91 -17.60 -9.10
C ILE A 91 11.49 -16.49 -8.12
N MET A 92 10.37 -16.66 -7.42
CA MET A 92 9.89 -15.71 -6.41
C MET A 92 10.90 -15.47 -5.26
N PRO A 93 11.49 -16.49 -4.59
CA PRO A 93 12.45 -16.24 -3.52
C PRO A 93 13.74 -15.59 -4.06
N SER A 94 14.21 -15.94 -5.27
CA SER A 94 15.34 -15.25 -5.90
C SER A 94 15.05 -13.76 -6.13
N PHE A 95 13.83 -13.41 -6.56
CA PHE A 95 13.38 -12.03 -6.72
C PHE A 95 13.31 -11.28 -5.38
N TYR A 96 12.74 -11.89 -4.35
CA TYR A 96 12.72 -11.31 -3.00
C TYR A 96 14.11 -11.15 -2.37
N ILE A 97 15.07 -12.05 -2.65
CA ILE A 97 16.48 -11.90 -2.23
C ILE A 97 17.11 -10.67 -2.91
N ILE A 98 16.86 -10.46 -4.21
CA ILE A 98 17.34 -9.27 -4.93
C ILE A 98 16.73 -7.99 -4.35
N ILE A 99 15.42 -7.97 -4.07
CA ILE A 99 14.75 -6.84 -3.39
C ILE A 99 15.41 -6.60 -2.03
N PHE A 100 15.59 -7.63 -1.20
CA PHE A 100 16.17 -7.51 0.13
C PHE A 100 17.57 -6.88 0.11
N LEU A 101 18.46 -7.39 -0.76
CA LEU A 101 19.84 -6.92 -0.87
C LEU A 101 19.97 -5.48 -1.40
N ILE A 102 18.99 -4.98 -2.15
CA ILE A 102 19.00 -3.63 -2.73
C ILE A 102 18.21 -2.63 -1.86
N SER A 103 16.98 -2.97 -1.46
CA SER A 103 16.09 -2.14 -0.64
C SER A 103 16.72 -1.82 0.72
N LEU A 104 17.19 -2.84 1.45
CA LEU A 104 17.64 -2.68 2.84
C LEU A 104 18.76 -1.62 2.99
N PRO A 105 19.89 -1.66 2.25
CA PRO A 105 20.92 -0.64 2.37
C PRO A 105 20.49 0.74 1.83
N LEU A 106 19.69 0.80 0.75
CA LEU A 106 19.24 2.07 0.18
C LEU A 106 18.28 2.80 1.11
N ASN A 107 17.30 2.10 1.67
CA ASN A 107 16.31 2.69 2.58
C ASN A 107 16.91 2.98 3.96
N ALA A 108 17.86 2.17 4.45
CA ALA A 108 18.63 2.50 5.65
C ALA A 108 19.46 3.79 5.45
N LEU A 109 20.16 3.92 4.32
CA LEU A 109 20.92 5.12 4.00
C LEU A 109 20.02 6.34 3.80
N ALA A 110 18.84 6.18 3.19
CA ALA A 110 17.84 7.23 3.02
C ALA A 110 17.31 7.69 4.39
N LEU A 111 16.81 6.78 5.22
CA LEU A 111 16.27 7.07 6.54
C LEU A 111 17.30 7.78 7.43
N VAL A 112 18.54 7.26 7.54
CA VAL A 112 19.63 7.91 8.29
C VAL A 112 19.98 9.29 7.72
N THR A 113 19.86 9.48 6.40
CA THR A 113 20.10 10.79 5.77
C THR A 113 18.98 11.77 6.10
N PHE A 114 17.72 11.35 6.10
CA PHE A 114 16.58 12.22 6.40
C PHE A 114 16.43 12.52 7.89
N THR A 115 16.68 11.55 8.76
CA THR A 115 16.60 11.69 10.23
C THR A 115 17.83 12.38 10.82
N CYS A 116 19.05 12.00 10.46
CA CYS A 116 20.27 12.52 11.09
C CYS A 116 21.00 13.61 10.25
N LYS A 117 21.09 13.48 8.92
CA LYS A 117 21.97 14.35 8.09
C LYS A 117 21.31 15.64 7.56
N ILE A 118 19.99 15.74 7.57
CA ILE A 118 19.23 16.96 7.20
C ILE A 118 18.81 17.70 8.47
N ARG A 119 19.43 18.86 8.76
CA ARG A 119 19.13 19.68 9.95
C ARG A 119 17.75 20.35 9.88
N GLU A 120 17.40 20.94 8.74
CA GLU A 120 16.10 21.56 8.49
C GLU A 120 15.12 20.56 7.85
N LYS A 121 14.21 19.98 8.63
CA LYS A 121 13.14 19.14 8.07
C LYS A 121 12.15 20.01 7.31
N LYS A 122 11.89 19.68 6.04
CA LYS A 122 10.73 20.16 5.28
C LYS A 122 9.70 19.03 5.19
N PRO A 123 8.38 19.29 5.09
CA PRO A 123 7.35 18.26 4.98
C PRO A 123 7.66 17.11 4.02
N ALA A 124 8.13 17.39 2.79
CA ALA A 124 8.61 16.36 1.87
C ALA A 124 9.66 15.39 2.48
N VAL A 125 10.59 15.89 3.30
CA VAL A 125 11.60 15.07 3.99
C VAL A 125 10.95 14.21 5.10
N ILE A 126 9.87 14.68 5.72
CA ILE A 126 9.12 13.91 6.72
C ILE A 126 8.38 12.75 6.03
N TYR A 127 7.62 13.02 4.96
CA TYR A 127 6.95 11.95 4.20
C TYR A 127 7.94 10.90 3.68
N MET A 128 9.07 11.32 3.08
CA MET A 128 10.14 10.40 2.65
C MET A 128 10.85 9.68 3.81
N SER A 129 10.81 10.21 5.05
CA SER A 129 11.32 9.49 6.24
C SER A 129 10.36 8.40 6.68
N HIS A 130 9.05 8.64 6.62
CA HIS A 130 8.06 7.61 6.91
C HIS A 130 8.05 6.53 5.83
N LEU A 131 8.17 6.90 4.54
CA LEU A 131 8.22 5.95 3.43
C LEU A 131 9.41 4.98 3.60
N ALA A 132 10.63 5.51 3.79
CA ALA A 132 11.82 4.69 4.02
C ALA A 132 11.74 3.83 5.30
N CYS A 133 10.89 4.21 6.26
CA CYS A 133 10.62 3.41 7.45
C CYS A 133 9.65 2.26 7.16
N VAL A 134 8.59 2.48 6.37
CA VAL A 134 7.68 1.44 5.88
C VAL A 134 8.46 0.42 5.05
N ASP A 135 9.28 0.88 4.10
CA ASP A 135 10.08 0.04 3.20
C ASP A 135 11.04 -0.87 3.98
N LEU A 136 11.71 -0.32 5.00
CA LEU A 136 12.59 -1.08 5.88
C LEU A 136 11.84 -2.11 6.71
N LEU A 137 10.70 -1.75 7.31
CA LEU A 137 9.91 -2.67 8.12
C LEU A 137 9.36 -3.84 7.30
N PHE A 138 8.93 -3.58 6.06
CA PHE A 138 8.58 -4.63 5.11
C PHE A 138 9.79 -5.49 4.70
N THR A 139 10.90 -4.83 4.32
CA THR A 139 12.11 -5.53 3.85
C THR A 139 12.72 -6.43 4.94
N LEU A 140 12.64 -6.03 6.21
CA LEU A 140 13.07 -6.85 7.35
C LEU A 140 12.20 -8.11 7.57
N LEU A 141 10.99 -8.16 7.02
CA LEU A 141 10.09 -9.32 7.09
C LEU A 141 10.18 -10.24 5.85
N LEU A 142 10.74 -9.77 4.73
CA LEU A 142 10.98 -10.59 3.53
C LEU A 142 11.73 -11.92 3.80
N PRO A 143 12.72 -12.02 4.71
CA PRO A 143 13.40 -13.28 5.02
C PRO A 143 12.46 -14.43 5.43
N LEU A 144 11.34 -14.12 6.11
CA LEU A 144 10.33 -15.12 6.49
C LEU A 144 9.64 -15.70 5.24
N LYS A 145 9.27 -14.83 4.29
CA LYS A 145 8.63 -15.25 3.03
C LYS A 145 9.61 -15.93 2.06
N ILE A 146 10.87 -15.51 2.05
CA ILE A 146 11.96 -16.19 1.32
C ILE A 146 12.16 -17.60 1.87
N HIS A 147 12.24 -17.77 3.20
CA HIS A 147 12.38 -19.09 3.83
C HIS A 147 11.18 -19.99 3.49
N TYR A 148 9.95 -19.51 3.67
CA TYR A 148 8.73 -20.23 3.31
C TYR A 148 8.76 -20.79 1.89
N GLN A 149 9.09 -19.95 0.90
CA GLN A 149 9.14 -20.37 -0.51
C GLN A 149 10.30 -21.34 -0.82
N LEU A 150 11.45 -21.20 -0.16
CA LEU A 150 12.56 -22.15 -0.30
C LEU A 150 12.28 -23.48 0.41
N ASN A 151 11.49 -23.46 1.49
CA ASN A 151 11.00 -24.62 2.25
C ASN A 151 9.76 -25.26 1.60
N GLY A 152 9.65 -25.22 0.26
CA GLY A 152 8.56 -25.88 -0.47
C GLY A 152 7.15 -25.32 -0.17
N SER A 153 7.03 -24.06 0.27
CA SER A 153 5.79 -23.46 0.77
C SER A 153 5.22 -24.10 2.06
N ASP A 154 6.08 -24.62 2.94
CA ASP A 154 5.73 -24.99 4.32
C ASP A 154 6.15 -23.90 5.33
N TRP A 155 5.18 -23.45 6.16
CA TRP A 155 5.29 -22.33 7.09
C TRP A 155 5.59 -22.78 8.53
N VAL A 156 6.87 -22.91 8.84
CA VAL A 156 7.38 -23.35 10.15
C VAL A 156 7.30 -22.30 11.27
N PHE A 157 7.01 -21.02 10.97
CA PHE A 157 7.05 -19.94 11.97
C PHE A 157 5.75 -19.78 12.78
N GLY A 158 4.74 -20.61 12.51
CA GLY A 158 3.47 -20.63 13.24
C GLY A 158 2.49 -19.50 12.89
N GLU A 159 1.25 -19.67 13.34
CA GLU A 159 0.08 -18.85 12.97
C GLU A 159 0.25 -17.36 13.23
N ALA A 160 0.80 -16.97 14.39
CA ALA A 160 0.96 -15.56 14.76
C ALA A 160 1.95 -14.83 13.83
N ALA A 161 3.04 -15.49 13.44
CA ALA A 161 3.99 -14.94 12.48
C ALA A 161 3.36 -14.81 11.09
N CYS A 162 2.55 -15.80 10.66
CA CYS A 162 1.86 -15.75 9.36
C CYS A 162 0.95 -14.52 9.28
N ARG A 163 0.08 -14.31 10.28
CA ARG A 163 -0.78 -13.11 10.40
C ARG A 163 0.01 -11.81 10.29
N VAL A 164 1.12 -11.71 11.02
CA VAL A 164 1.97 -10.51 11.03
C VAL A 164 2.62 -10.28 9.67
N THR A 165 3.19 -11.30 9.02
CA THR A 165 3.79 -11.17 7.68
C THR A 165 2.76 -10.78 6.62
N SER A 166 1.56 -11.37 6.65
CA SER A 166 0.47 -11.01 5.73
C SER A 166 -0.05 -9.59 5.95
N ALA A 167 -0.40 -9.23 7.19
CA ALA A 167 -0.85 -7.89 7.52
C ALA A 167 0.21 -6.82 7.22
N ALA A 168 1.49 -7.13 7.45
CA ALA A 168 2.60 -6.24 7.14
C ALA A 168 2.73 -5.95 5.63
N TYR A 169 2.51 -6.93 4.74
CA TYR A 169 2.53 -6.69 3.29
C TYR A 169 1.43 -5.70 2.87
N TYR A 170 0.18 -5.91 3.30
CA TYR A 170 -0.91 -4.99 2.98
C TYR A 170 -0.72 -3.61 3.65
N CYS A 171 -0.20 -3.58 4.88
CA CYS A 171 0.07 -2.33 5.59
C CYS A 171 1.19 -1.53 4.91
N TYR A 172 2.22 -2.21 4.38
CA TYR A 172 3.27 -1.61 3.54
C TYR A 172 2.68 -1.00 2.28
N MET A 173 1.93 -1.78 1.50
CA MET A 173 1.27 -1.31 0.28
C MET A 173 0.41 -0.07 0.53
N TYR A 174 -0.49 -0.12 1.52
CA TYR A 174 -1.39 0.99 1.81
C TYR A 174 -0.69 2.20 2.45
N CYS A 175 0.32 2.02 3.29
CA CYS A 175 1.16 3.13 3.77
C CYS A 175 1.88 3.83 2.60
N SER A 176 2.56 3.08 1.72
CA SER A 176 3.34 3.69 0.63
C SER A 176 2.45 4.39 -0.39
N ILE A 177 1.28 3.83 -0.74
CA ILE A 177 0.29 4.51 -1.59
C ILE A 177 -0.21 5.82 -0.97
N LEU A 178 -0.58 5.82 0.32
CA LEU A 178 -1.05 7.02 1.00
C LEU A 178 0.06 8.08 1.17
N LEU A 179 1.30 7.66 1.43
CA LEU A 179 2.46 8.56 1.53
C LEU A 179 2.81 9.18 0.16
N MET A 180 2.78 8.41 -0.93
CA MET A 180 2.92 8.95 -2.29
C MET A 180 1.86 10.00 -2.63
N MET A 181 0.61 9.75 -2.26
CA MET A 181 -0.49 10.69 -2.46
C MET A 181 -0.27 11.98 -1.64
N CYS A 182 0.13 11.85 -0.36
CA CYS A 182 0.48 13.00 0.48
C CYS A 182 1.69 13.79 -0.07
N MET A 183 2.71 13.12 -0.60
CA MET A 183 3.85 13.76 -1.27
C MET A 183 3.44 14.49 -2.56
N SER A 184 2.47 13.95 -3.29
CA SER A 184 1.93 14.56 -4.52
C SER A 184 1.13 15.83 -4.20
N VAL A 185 0.32 15.81 -3.14
CA VAL A 185 -0.43 16.99 -2.65
C VAL A 185 0.51 18.04 -2.03
N ASP A 186 1.49 17.66 -1.22
CA ASP A 186 2.54 18.55 -0.70
C ASP A 186 3.27 19.27 -1.83
N ARG A 187 3.54 18.56 -2.93
CA ARG A 187 4.14 19.13 -4.14
C ARG A 187 3.18 20.05 -4.90
N LEU A 188 1.90 19.69 -5.02
CA LEU A 188 0.87 20.52 -5.68
C LEU A 188 0.78 21.90 -5.00
N LEU A 189 0.60 21.90 -3.67
CA LEU A 189 0.56 23.11 -2.86
C LEU A 189 1.82 23.97 -3.06
N ALA A 190 3.00 23.35 -3.07
CA ALA A 190 4.27 24.05 -3.22
C ALA A 190 4.56 24.63 -4.62
N VAL A 191 3.85 24.18 -5.67
CA VAL A 191 4.07 24.62 -7.07
C VAL A 191 2.96 25.55 -7.56
N VAL A 192 1.72 25.29 -7.17
CA VAL A 192 0.52 25.97 -7.65
C VAL A 192 0.06 27.06 -6.68
N PHE A 193 0.09 26.80 -5.37
CA PHE A 193 -0.49 27.66 -4.33
C PHE A 193 0.58 28.20 -3.36
N PRO A 194 1.64 28.90 -3.82
CA PRO A 194 2.83 29.20 -3.01
C PRO A 194 2.52 29.97 -1.72
N ILE A 195 1.58 30.92 -1.75
CA ILE A 195 1.19 31.73 -0.57
C ILE A 195 0.47 30.84 0.47
N ALA A 196 -0.60 30.13 0.07
CA ALA A 196 -1.33 29.23 0.95
C ALA A 196 -0.44 28.08 1.48
N SER A 197 0.58 27.67 0.72
CA SER A 197 1.54 26.66 1.14
C SER A 197 2.30 27.06 2.40
N LEU A 198 2.51 28.35 2.69
CA LEU A 198 3.18 28.80 3.93
C LEU A 198 2.41 28.39 5.18
N THR A 199 1.08 28.47 5.15
CA THR A 199 0.19 28.14 6.28
C THR A 199 -0.08 26.63 6.40
N TRP A 200 -0.02 25.90 5.29
CA TRP A 200 -0.29 24.45 5.26
C TRP A 200 0.97 23.59 5.44
N ARG A 201 2.11 24.00 4.88
CA ARG A 201 3.32 23.17 4.74
C ARG A 201 4.23 23.24 5.98
N SER A 202 3.65 23.02 7.15
CA SER A 202 4.33 22.94 8.43
C SER A 202 4.82 21.51 8.73
N THR A 203 5.97 21.38 9.39
CA THR A 203 6.51 20.09 9.84
C THR A 203 5.55 19.36 10.79
N ARG A 204 4.95 20.08 11.76
CA ARG A 204 3.97 19.51 12.70
C ARG A 204 2.75 18.93 11.98
N LYS A 205 2.25 19.62 10.94
CA LYS A 205 1.14 19.14 10.10
C LYS A 205 1.55 17.89 9.32
N ALA A 206 2.73 17.88 8.70
CA ALA A 206 3.23 16.72 7.97
C ALA A 206 3.42 15.48 8.85
N THR A 207 3.97 15.64 10.06
CA THR A 207 4.09 14.53 11.04
C THR A 207 2.71 14.01 11.46
N CYS A 208 1.74 14.89 11.72
CA CYS A 208 0.37 14.49 12.03
C CYS A 208 -0.27 13.69 10.88
N VAL A 209 -0.13 14.16 9.63
CA VAL A 209 -0.59 13.42 8.43
C VAL A 209 0.09 12.06 8.32
N CYS A 210 1.39 11.95 8.59
CA CYS A 210 2.08 10.66 8.58
C CYS A 210 1.53 9.70 9.65
N VAL A 211 1.27 10.19 10.88
CA VAL A 211 0.65 9.37 11.94
C VAL A 211 -0.75 8.91 11.54
N LEU A 212 -1.57 9.78 10.92
CA LEU A 212 -2.88 9.41 10.40
C LEU A 212 -2.79 8.35 9.30
N VAL A 213 -1.83 8.45 8.38
CA VAL A 213 -1.59 7.44 7.34
C VAL A 213 -1.23 6.08 7.96
N TRP A 214 -0.35 6.04 8.96
CA TRP A 214 -0.02 4.82 9.69
C TRP A 214 -1.24 4.23 10.41
N LEU A 215 -2.05 5.05 11.09
CA LEU A 215 -3.26 4.59 11.76
C LEU A 215 -4.30 4.02 10.78
N LEU A 216 -4.46 4.65 9.60
CA LEU A 216 -5.37 4.17 8.56
C LEU A 216 -4.91 2.83 7.97
N ALA A 217 -3.65 2.71 7.55
CA ALA A 217 -3.11 1.47 6.99
C ALA A 217 -3.12 0.30 7.99
N LEU A 218 -2.85 0.57 9.28
CA LEU A 218 -3.01 -0.41 10.35
C LEU A 218 -4.48 -0.80 10.55
N ALA A 219 -5.41 0.17 10.62
CA ALA A 219 -6.84 -0.11 10.75
C ALA A 219 -7.39 -0.96 9.59
N GLY A 220 -6.97 -0.66 8.35
CA GLY A 220 -7.32 -1.44 7.16
C GLY A 220 -6.75 -2.87 7.15
N THR A 221 -5.76 -3.18 7.97
CA THR A 221 -5.13 -4.51 8.05
C THR A 221 -5.46 -5.30 9.33
N VAL A 222 -6.23 -4.73 10.27
CA VAL A 222 -6.73 -5.43 11.46
C VAL A 222 -7.39 -6.79 11.14
N PRO A 223 -8.24 -6.94 10.10
CA PRO A 223 -8.89 -8.23 9.83
C PRO A 223 -7.91 -9.38 9.51
N LEU A 224 -6.75 -9.09 8.90
CA LEU A 224 -5.67 -10.07 8.66
C LEU A 224 -4.98 -10.51 9.96
N LEU A 225 -5.01 -9.69 11.00
CA LEU A 225 -4.47 -9.99 12.33
C LEU A 225 -5.47 -10.76 13.21
N LEU A 226 -6.77 -10.61 12.99
CA LEU A 226 -7.83 -11.25 13.78
C LEU A 226 -8.15 -12.68 13.31
N VAL A 227 -8.19 -12.92 12.00
CA VAL A 227 -8.65 -14.18 11.39
C VAL A 227 -7.46 -15.11 11.08
N ARG A 228 -7.70 -16.43 11.07
CA ARG A 228 -6.66 -17.44 10.84
C ARG A 228 -6.09 -17.36 9.40
N GLN A 229 -4.76 -17.33 9.27
CA GLN A 229 -4.06 -17.25 7.98
C GLN A 229 -3.32 -18.54 7.57
N THR A 230 -3.09 -19.50 8.48
CA THR A 230 -2.53 -20.81 8.11
C THR A 230 -3.61 -21.85 7.79
N VAL A 231 -3.36 -22.64 6.74
CA VAL A 231 -4.14 -23.80 6.32
C VAL A 231 -3.19 -25.00 6.19
N ASN A 232 -3.61 -26.18 6.66
CA ASN A 232 -2.87 -27.42 6.43
C ASN A 232 -3.24 -27.96 5.03
N THR A 233 -2.28 -28.45 4.26
CA THR A 233 -2.47 -28.86 2.87
C THR A 233 -1.71 -30.15 2.61
N GLU A 234 -2.39 -31.16 2.06
CA GLU A 234 -1.79 -32.46 1.77
C GLU A 234 -0.58 -32.30 0.84
N ASN A 235 0.45 -33.13 1.06
CA ASN A 235 1.70 -33.15 0.29
C ASN A 235 2.57 -31.88 0.37
N ILE A 236 2.11 -30.79 1.02
CA ILE A 236 2.84 -29.51 1.11
C ILE A 236 3.17 -29.15 2.56
N GLY A 237 2.24 -29.33 3.51
CA GLY A 237 2.40 -28.89 4.89
C GLY A 237 1.55 -27.66 5.21
N ILE A 238 2.07 -26.73 5.99
CA ILE A 238 1.32 -25.55 6.46
C ILE A 238 1.50 -24.40 5.46
N THR A 239 0.48 -24.12 4.66
CA THR A 239 0.46 -22.91 3.81
C THR A 239 0.11 -21.67 4.63
N CYS A 240 0.62 -20.51 4.21
CA CYS A 240 0.38 -19.21 4.88
C CYS A 240 -0.18 -18.18 3.89
N HIS A 241 -1.45 -17.78 4.07
CA HIS A 241 -2.18 -16.80 3.24
C HIS A 241 -2.30 -17.14 1.74
N ASP A 242 -1.74 -18.26 1.29
CA ASP A 242 -1.85 -18.71 -0.10
C ASP A 242 -3.19 -19.42 -0.40
N VAL A 243 -3.84 -20.04 0.60
CA VAL A 243 -5.11 -20.77 0.45
C VAL A 243 -6.17 -20.18 1.38
N GLN A 244 -7.23 -19.58 0.81
CA GLN A 244 -8.39 -19.13 1.57
C GLN A 244 -9.33 -20.31 1.85
N ARG A 245 -9.69 -20.53 3.12
CA ARG A 245 -10.57 -21.64 3.54
C ARG A 245 -11.98 -21.48 2.96
N LYS A 246 -12.54 -22.54 2.36
CA LYS A 246 -13.81 -22.55 1.61
C LYS A 246 -15.09 -22.49 2.47
N ASN A 247 -15.14 -21.61 3.47
CA ASN A 247 -16.40 -21.24 4.12
C ASN A 247 -16.96 -20.04 3.36
N ASP A 248 -17.98 -20.22 2.53
CA ASP A 248 -18.45 -19.20 1.57
C ASP A 248 -18.74 -17.85 2.23
N ILE A 249 -19.37 -17.83 3.40
CA ILE A 249 -19.63 -16.62 4.20
C ILE A 249 -18.32 -15.86 4.54
N THR A 250 -17.26 -16.59 4.89
CA THR A 250 -15.94 -16.02 5.19
C THR A 250 -15.25 -15.52 3.93
N VAL A 251 -15.35 -16.25 2.81
CA VAL A 251 -14.80 -15.83 1.51
C VAL A 251 -15.48 -14.55 1.02
N MET A 252 -16.82 -14.47 1.05
CA MET A 252 -17.59 -13.30 0.65
C MET A 252 -17.27 -12.07 1.52
N TYR A 253 -17.15 -12.25 2.84
CA TYR A 253 -16.72 -11.18 3.74
C TYR A 253 -15.32 -10.65 3.38
N TYR A 254 -14.36 -11.55 3.12
CA TYR A 254 -13.01 -11.16 2.72
C TYR A 254 -12.96 -10.42 1.39
N VAL A 255 -13.72 -10.90 0.39
CA VAL A 255 -13.77 -10.30 -0.93
C VAL A 255 -14.37 -8.90 -0.87
N TYR A 256 -15.49 -8.72 -0.15
CA TYR A 256 -16.08 -7.40 0.07
C TYR A 256 -15.15 -6.44 0.82
N LEU A 257 -14.47 -6.94 1.86
CA LEU A 257 -13.46 -6.18 2.61
C LEU A 257 -12.30 -5.74 1.69
N PHE A 258 -11.69 -6.66 0.95
CA PHE A 258 -10.57 -6.34 0.05
C PHE A 258 -10.99 -5.44 -1.12
N PHE A 259 -12.21 -5.55 -1.61
CA PHE A 259 -12.79 -4.61 -2.58
C PHE A 259 -12.89 -3.20 -1.98
N LEU A 260 -13.49 -3.06 -0.80
CA LEU A 260 -13.61 -1.78 -0.10
C LEU A 260 -12.24 -1.16 0.20
N LEU A 261 -11.27 -1.97 0.64
CA LEU A 261 -9.89 -1.54 0.85
C LEU A 261 -9.23 -1.10 -0.48
N SER A 262 -9.43 -1.82 -1.58
CA SER A 262 -8.91 -1.43 -2.90
C SER A 262 -9.50 -0.09 -3.37
N CYS A 263 -10.81 0.12 -3.18
CA CYS A 263 -11.48 1.38 -3.51
C CYS A 263 -10.93 2.56 -2.69
N LEU A 264 -10.82 2.40 -1.36
CA LEU A 264 -10.39 3.47 -0.45
C LEU A 264 -8.88 3.74 -0.45
N TYR A 265 -8.04 2.69 -0.55
CA TYR A 265 -6.59 2.77 -0.38
C TYR A 265 -5.79 2.64 -1.68
N TYR A 266 -6.40 2.32 -2.83
CA TYR A 266 -5.73 2.37 -4.13
C TYR A 266 -6.40 3.36 -5.10
N PHE A 267 -7.69 3.22 -5.40
CA PHE A 267 -8.34 4.05 -6.43
C PHE A 267 -8.47 5.53 -6.04
N VAL A 268 -8.93 5.85 -4.82
CA VAL A 268 -9.01 7.24 -4.35
C VAL A 268 -7.62 7.92 -4.32
N PRO A 269 -6.56 7.30 -3.74
CA PRO A 269 -5.20 7.84 -3.81
C PRO A 269 -4.65 8.01 -5.23
N LEU A 270 -4.95 7.08 -6.15
CA LEU A 270 -4.56 7.17 -7.56
C LEU A 270 -5.19 8.40 -8.24
N ILE A 271 -6.49 8.62 -8.05
CA ILE A 271 -7.21 9.77 -8.63
C ILE A 271 -6.63 11.10 -8.11
N ILE A 272 -6.44 11.22 -6.78
CA ILE A 272 -5.85 12.42 -6.17
C ILE A 272 -4.43 12.69 -6.69
N THR A 273 -3.65 11.63 -6.89
CA THR A 273 -2.28 11.68 -7.42
C THR A 273 -2.25 12.10 -8.89
N LEU A 274 -3.12 11.54 -9.73
CA LEU A 274 -3.27 11.87 -11.14
C LEU A 274 -3.68 13.33 -11.34
N VAL A 275 -4.70 13.81 -10.60
CA VAL A 275 -5.12 15.21 -10.61
C VAL A 275 -3.97 16.11 -10.17
N SER A 276 -3.33 15.81 -9.04
CA SER A 276 -2.21 16.59 -8.50
C SER A 276 -1.08 16.76 -9.52
N TYR A 277 -0.61 15.67 -10.14
CA TYR A 277 0.45 15.77 -11.14
C TYR A 277 0.02 16.44 -12.44
N SER A 278 -1.22 16.25 -12.88
CA SER A 278 -1.77 16.94 -14.05
C SER A 278 -1.79 18.46 -13.85
N THR A 279 -2.29 18.93 -12.70
CA THR A 279 -2.29 20.37 -12.36
C THR A 279 -0.86 20.91 -12.15
N ILE A 280 0.06 20.15 -11.55
CA ILE A 280 1.49 20.52 -11.46
C ILE A 280 2.10 20.71 -12.86
N ILE A 281 1.87 19.77 -13.78
CA ILE A 281 2.43 19.81 -15.14
C ILE A 281 1.82 21.00 -15.91
N TYR A 282 0.50 21.17 -15.87
CA TYR A 282 -0.20 22.30 -16.52
C TYR A 282 0.31 23.65 -16.00
N ALA A 283 0.37 23.84 -14.69
CA ALA A 283 0.87 25.09 -14.09
C ALA A 283 2.34 25.36 -14.42
N LEU A 284 3.17 24.33 -14.60
CA LEU A 284 4.56 24.46 -15.04
C LEU A 284 4.73 24.69 -16.55
N ARG A 285 3.71 24.42 -17.38
CA ARG A 285 3.64 24.83 -18.79
C ARG A 285 3.26 26.30 -18.89
N VAL A 286 2.12 26.70 -18.34
CA VAL A 286 1.67 28.10 -18.33
C VAL A 286 2.74 29.04 -17.77
N LYS A 287 3.46 28.63 -16.70
CA LYS A 287 4.60 29.40 -16.16
C LYS A 287 5.86 29.38 -17.04
N SER A 288 6.10 28.39 -17.91
CA SER A 288 7.21 28.44 -18.88
C SER A 288 6.89 29.31 -20.10
N ASP A 289 5.61 29.43 -20.43
CA ASP A 289 5.17 30.04 -21.68
C ASP A 289 4.95 31.56 -21.49
N LEU A 290 4.60 31.99 -20.26
CA LEU A 290 4.54 33.40 -19.84
C LEU A 290 5.90 34.01 -19.44
N LEU A 291 6.88 33.21 -19.00
CA LEU A 291 8.18 33.68 -18.52
C LEU A 291 9.31 33.07 -19.36
N ALA A 292 9.74 33.83 -20.37
CA ALA A 292 10.72 33.44 -21.37
C ALA A 292 11.90 32.62 -20.79
N THR A 293 11.94 31.35 -21.19
CA THR A 293 12.83 30.24 -20.77
C THR A 293 13.97 30.55 -19.80
N SER A 294 13.66 30.74 -18.51
CA SER A 294 14.67 30.62 -17.44
C SER A 294 15.07 29.14 -17.25
N PRO A 295 16.36 28.78 -17.14
CA PRO A 295 16.79 27.38 -16.93
C PRO A 295 16.22 26.76 -15.64
N SER A 296 15.82 27.59 -14.67
CA SER A 296 15.17 27.16 -13.43
C SER A 296 13.80 26.49 -13.65
N SER A 297 12.98 27.01 -14.58
CA SER A 297 11.64 26.46 -14.86
C SER A 297 11.74 25.11 -15.56
N SER A 298 12.66 24.99 -16.52
CA SER A 298 12.98 23.73 -17.22
C SER A 298 13.40 22.62 -16.25
N TYR A 299 14.26 22.92 -15.27
CA TYR A 299 14.64 21.95 -14.23
C TYR A 299 13.45 21.51 -13.38
N SER A 300 12.60 22.46 -12.94
CA SER A 300 11.39 22.15 -12.16
C SER A 300 10.40 21.28 -12.94
N ARG A 301 10.22 21.56 -14.24
CA ARG A 301 9.37 20.80 -15.18
C ARG A 301 9.92 19.39 -15.42
N ARG A 302 11.22 19.22 -15.70
CA ARG A 302 11.85 17.90 -15.83
C ARG A 302 11.70 17.08 -14.54
N ARG A 303 11.91 17.71 -13.38
CA ARG A 303 11.70 17.12 -12.05
C ARG A 303 10.24 16.78 -11.78
N ALA A 304 9.26 17.45 -12.40
CA ALA A 304 7.85 17.08 -12.33
C ALA A 304 7.61 15.78 -13.07
N VAL A 305 7.89 15.78 -14.38
CA VAL A 305 7.71 14.61 -15.27
C VAL A 305 8.38 13.35 -14.71
N ILE A 306 9.62 13.43 -14.22
CA ILE A 306 10.32 12.26 -13.66
C ILE A 306 9.61 11.69 -12.41
N MET A 307 9.11 12.52 -11.50
CA MET A 307 8.36 12.02 -10.34
C MET A 307 6.97 11.52 -10.73
N THR A 308 6.31 12.14 -11.71
CA THR A 308 5.05 11.63 -12.26
C THR A 308 5.25 10.24 -12.86
N ILE A 309 6.32 10.03 -13.65
CA ILE A 309 6.65 8.71 -14.21
C ILE A 309 6.90 7.70 -13.10
N ALA A 310 7.79 8.00 -12.12
CA ALA A 310 8.10 7.07 -11.03
C ALA A 310 6.85 6.66 -10.22
N VAL A 311 6.07 7.64 -9.75
CA VAL A 311 4.83 7.37 -9.00
C VAL A 311 3.82 6.58 -9.85
N LEU A 312 3.65 6.90 -11.14
CA LEU A 312 2.76 6.11 -12.02
C LEU A 312 3.31 4.71 -12.34
N THR A 313 4.62 4.51 -12.32
CA THR A 313 5.24 3.17 -12.40
C THR A 313 4.96 2.36 -11.13
N GLU A 314 5.03 2.97 -9.95
CA GLU A 314 4.73 2.29 -8.68
C GLU A 314 3.24 1.96 -8.54
N PHE A 315 2.35 2.94 -8.78
CA PHE A 315 0.92 2.68 -8.86
C PHE A 315 0.58 1.63 -9.93
N GLY A 316 1.07 1.80 -11.16
CA GLY A 316 0.66 0.99 -12.32
C GLY A 316 1.29 -0.39 -12.44
N LEU A 317 2.55 -0.57 -12.03
CA LEU A 317 3.23 -1.87 -12.11
C LEU A 317 3.28 -2.60 -10.76
N CYS A 318 3.44 -1.90 -9.64
CA CYS A 318 3.56 -2.56 -8.33
C CYS A 318 2.18 -2.81 -7.72
N PHE A 319 1.34 -1.78 -7.63
CA PHE A 319 0.11 -1.85 -6.83
C PHE A 319 -1.16 -2.20 -7.64
N ALA A 320 -1.25 -1.78 -8.91
CA ALA A 320 -2.40 -2.09 -9.76
C ALA A 320 -2.66 -3.59 -9.95
N PRO A 321 -1.65 -4.47 -10.14
CA PRO A 321 -1.92 -5.90 -10.31
C PRO A 321 -2.60 -6.53 -9.08
N THR A 322 -2.15 -6.20 -7.87
CA THR A 322 -2.75 -6.76 -6.64
C THR A 322 -4.19 -6.25 -6.45
N ASN A 323 -4.40 -4.93 -6.52
CA ASN A 323 -5.73 -4.34 -6.30
C ASN A 323 -6.71 -4.66 -7.44
N GLY A 324 -6.22 -4.80 -8.68
CA GLY A 324 -7.01 -5.20 -9.85
C GLY A 324 -7.50 -6.64 -9.78
N ILE A 325 -6.68 -7.59 -9.31
CA ILE A 325 -7.07 -8.98 -9.10
C ILE A 325 -8.14 -9.09 -7.99
N LEU A 326 -7.98 -8.36 -6.89
CA LEU A 326 -9.00 -8.30 -5.81
C LEU A 326 -10.33 -7.73 -6.33
N TRP A 327 -10.29 -6.68 -7.15
CA TRP A 327 -11.48 -6.09 -7.78
C TRP A 327 -12.15 -7.05 -8.79
N TYR A 328 -11.35 -7.78 -9.58
CA TYR A 328 -11.83 -8.78 -10.53
C TYR A 328 -12.50 -9.99 -9.85
N HIS A 329 -11.93 -10.51 -8.77
CA HIS A 329 -12.59 -11.57 -7.99
C HIS A 329 -13.91 -11.10 -7.38
N CYS A 330 -13.98 -9.86 -6.89
CA CYS A 330 -15.24 -9.28 -6.42
C CYS A 330 -16.27 -9.14 -7.53
N TYR A 331 -15.87 -8.74 -8.73
CA TYR A 331 -16.73 -8.68 -9.91
C TYR A 331 -17.28 -10.07 -10.30
N LEU A 332 -16.43 -11.12 -10.32
CA LEU A 332 -16.88 -12.48 -10.63
C LEU A 332 -17.93 -12.97 -9.62
N LEU A 333 -17.67 -12.80 -8.32
CA LEU A 333 -18.56 -13.27 -7.26
C LEU A 333 -19.87 -12.47 -7.20
N ALA A 334 -19.84 -11.16 -7.46
CA ALA A 334 -21.05 -10.33 -7.58
C ALA A 334 -21.98 -10.75 -8.74
N ASN A 335 -21.42 -11.36 -9.79
CA ASN A 335 -22.17 -11.92 -10.93
C ASN A 335 -22.47 -13.44 -10.78
N GLY A 336 -22.23 -14.02 -9.59
CA GLY A 336 -22.49 -15.45 -9.33
C GLY A 336 -21.52 -16.44 -10.02
N PHE A 337 -20.41 -15.95 -10.61
CA PHE A 337 -19.40 -16.81 -11.24
C PHE A 337 -18.53 -17.52 -10.18
N ASN A 338 -19.08 -18.61 -9.63
CA ASN A 338 -18.36 -19.55 -8.77
C ASN A 338 -17.13 -20.12 -9.50
N SER A 339 -15.99 -19.50 -9.23
CA SER A 339 -14.75 -19.67 -10.00
C SER A 339 -14.11 -21.03 -9.72
N ARG A 340 -14.48 -22.05 -10.50
CA ARG A 340 -13.84 -23.38 -10.48
C ARG A 340 -12.45 -23.40 -11.13
N GLU A 341 -12.02 -22.30 -11.75
CA GLU A 341 -10.70 -22.14 -12.39
C GLU A 341 -9.61 -21.80 -11.34
N GLY A 342 -9.13 -22.83 -10.64
CA GLY A 342 -8.26 -22.67 -9.47
C GLY A 342 -6.82 -22.21 -9.72
N ASP A 343 -6.23 -22.51 -10.88
CA ASP A 343 -4.77 -22.39 -11.06
C ASP A 343 -4.30 -21.00 -11.55
N SER A 344 -4.97 -20.45 -12.57
CA SER A 344 -4.53 -19.24 -13.26
C SER A 344 -4.60 -17.98 -12.39
N SER A 345 -5.70 -17.83 -11.66
CA SER A 345 -5.98 -16.69 -10.78
C SER A 345 -5.01 -16.61 -9.60
N TYR A 346 -4.73 -17.75 -8.97
CA TYR A 346 -3.76 -17.87 -7.88
C TYR A 346 -2.33 -17.51 -8.33
N VAL A 347 -1.87 -18.05 -9.47
CA VAL A 347 -0.54 -17.72 -10.01
C VAL A 347 -0.44 -16.23 -10.37
N ALA A 348 -1.50 -15.64 -10.94
CA ALA A 348 -1.55 -14.20 -11.21
C ALA A 348 -1.46 -13.36 -9.92
N TYR A 349 -2.15 -13.76 -8.84
CA TYR A 349 -2.06 -13.11 -7.54
C TYR A 349 -0.65 -13.19 -6.94
N LEU A 350 0.00 -14.35 -6.98
CA LEU A 350 1.39 -14.51 -6.52
C LEU A 350 2.35 -13.59 -7.27
N VAL A 351 2.24 -13.51 -8.61
CA VAL A 351 3.05 -12.60 -9.43
C VAL A 351 2.75 -11.14 -9.09
N ALA A 352 1.48 -10.78 -8.88
CA ALA A 352 1.08 -9.44 -8.45
C ALA A 352 1.65 -9.04 -7.08
N VAL A 353 1.78 -9.98 -6.14
CA VAL A 353 2.39 -9.76 -4.82
C VAL A 353 3.92 -9.64 -4.90
N CYS A 354 4.58 -10.34 -5.82
CA CYS A 354 5.97 -10.05 -6.18
C CYS A 354 6.10 -8.63 -6.75
N LEU A 355 5.25 -8.24 -7.70
CA LEU A 355 5.27 -6.91 -8.29
C LEU A 355 5.03 -5.81 -7.24
N GLY A 356 4.07 -5.97 -6.33
CA GLY A 356 3.85 -5.04 -5.21
C GLY A 356 5.06 -4.88 -4.27
N SER A 357 5.92 -5.91 -4.17
CA SER A 357 7.16 -5.85 -3.39
C SER A 357 8.30 -5.10 -4.10
N THR A 358 8.11 -4.68 -5.36
CA THR A 358 9.09 -3.97 -6.19
C THR A 358 9.25 -2.51 -5.76
N SER A 359 8.18 -1.85 -5.31
CA SER A 359 8.21 -0.41 -4.95
C SER A 359 9.26 -0.09 -3.91
N ALA A 360 9.44 -0.94 -2.88
CA ALA A 360 10.47 -0.76 -1.85
C ALA A 360 11.91 -0.54 -2.38
N PHE A 361 12.27 -0.94 -3.61
CA PHE A 361 13.57 -0.57 -4.22
C PHE A 361 13.48 0.54 -5.29
N LEU A 362 12.27 0.92 -5.73
CA LEU A 362 12.00 2.07 -6.58
C LEU A 362 11.90 3.38 -5.79
N ASP A 363 11.41 3.36 -4.55
CA ASP A 363 11.32 4.49 -3.62
C ASP A 363 12.60 5.36 -3.52
N PRO A 364 13.84 4.79 -3.54
CA PRO A 364 15.09 5.54 -3.72
C PRO A 364 15.14 6.52 -4.92
N LEU A 365 14.37 6.29 -5.98
CA LEU A 365 14.18 7.24 -7.10
C LEU A 365 13.29 8.42 -6.66
N LEU A 366 12.18 8.15 -5.96
CA LEU A 366 11.35 9.19 -5.35
C LEU A 366 12.17 10.03 -4.36
N TYR A 367 13.10 9.43 -3.61
CA TYR A 367 14.00 10.14 -2.70
C TYR A 367 14.97 11.08 -3.39
N TYR A 368 15.59 10.64 -4.49
CA TYR A 368 16.55 11.45 -5.24
C TYR A 368 15.89 12.65 -5.91
N TYR A 369 14.66 12.51 -6.42
CA TYR A 369 13.92 13.61 -7.05
C TYR A 369 12.99 14.36 -6.09
N GLY A 370 12.61 13.80 -4.94
CA GLY A 370 11.61 14.30 -4.00
C GLY A 370 12.00 15.55 -3.21
N SER A 371 13.29 15.76 -2.95
CA SER A 371 13.80 17.03 -2.40
C SER A 371 15.18 17.39 -2.95
N SER A 372 15.41 18.68 -3.19
CA SER A 372 16.74 19.21 -3.51
C SER A 372 17.75 18.99 -2.38
N GLN A 373 17.30 19.05 -1.12
CA GLN A 373 18.13 18.75 0.05
C GLN A 373 18.54 17.27 0.07
N SER A 374 17.60 16.35 -0.20
CA SER A 374 17.89 14.92 -0.33
C SER A 374 18.90 14.66 -1.45
N ARG A 375 18.65 15.20 -2.65
CA ARG A 375 19.57 15.07 -3.80
C ARG A 375 20.99 15.55 -3.48
N GLN A 376 21.12 16.70 -2.81
CA GLN A 376 22.41 17.27 -2.40
C GLN A 376 23.13 16.39 -1.36
N LYS A 377 22.42 15.93 -0.31
CA LYS A 377 23.05 15.09 0.72
C LYS A 377 23.40 13.69 0.21
N ILE A 378 22.51 13.04 -0.54
CA ILE A 378 22.76 11.71 -1.14
C ILE A 378 23.96 11.79 -2.11
N SER A 379 23.99 12.76 -3.03
CA SER A 379 25.14 12.92 -3.93
C SER A 379 26.45 13.32 -3.22
N SER A 380 26.39 13.98 -2.06
CA SER A 380 27.58 14.24 -1.23
C SER A 380 28.15 12.98 -0.57
N VAL A 381 27.32 11.98 -0.24
CA VAL A 381 27.78 10.68 0.29
C VAL A 381 28.54 9.93 -0.81
N PHE A 382 27.90 9.69 -1.97
CA PHE A 382 28.54 9.00 -3.10
C PHE A 382 29.76 9.73 -3.67
N ARG A 383 29.86 11.07 -3.54
CA ARG A 383 31.08 11.80 -3.90
C ARG A 383 32.22 11.62 -2.89
N ARG A 384 31.92 11.55 -1.59
CA ARG A 384 32.93 11.33 -0.55
C ARG A 384 33.57 9.94 -0.67
N GLU A 385 32.77 8.95 -1.06
CA GLU A 385 33.21 7.59 -1.39
C GLU A 385 34.09 7.55 -2.66
N LYS A 386 33.77 8.35 -3.69
CA LYS A 386 34.64 8.54 -4.88
C LYS A 386 35.85 9.47 -4.65
N THR A 387 36.13 9.86 -3.40
CA THR A 387 37.34 10.62 -3.04
C THR A 387 38.35 9.73 -2.32
N THR A 388 38.56 8.50 -2.80
CA THR A 388 39.77 7.74 -2.50
C THR A 388 40.97 8.58 -2.92
N THR A 389 41.90 8.82 -2.00
CA THR A 389 42.96 9.81 -2.18
C THR A 389 43.84 9.44 -3.38
N PRO A 390 44.05 10.34 -4.37
CA PRO A 390 45.14 10.16 -5.31
C PRO A 390 46.44 10.30 -4.51
N CYS A 391 47.12 9.18 -4.28
CA CYS A 391 48.45 9.17 -3.68
C CYS A 391 49.43 9.73 -4.71
N ASN A 392 49.55 11.07 -4.74
CA ASN A 392 50.55 11.76 -5.53
C ASN A 392 51.94 11.46 -4.96
N THR A 393 52.52 10.33 -5.38
CA THR A 393 53.90 9.95 -5.14
C THR A 393 54.82 10.92 -5.88
N GLN A 394 55.02 12.11 -5.30
CA GLN A 394 56.06 13.03 -5.76
C GLN A 394 57.42 12.45 -5.40
N THR A 395 58.04 11.77 -6.35
CA THR A 395 59.44 11.39 -6.31
C THR A 395 60.30 12.63 -6.16
N LYS A 396 60.69 12.96 -4.93
CA LYS A 396 61.67 14.01 -4.68
C LYS A 396 63.04 13.54 -5.15
N SER A 397 63.47 14.05 -6.31
CA SER A 397 64.90 14.26 -6.49
C SER A 397 65.34 15.24 -5.40
N THR A 398 66.24 14.80 -4.52
CA THR A 398 66.86 15.67 -3.52
C THR A 398 68.17 16.20 -4.05
N ASP A 399 68.33 17.51 -4.00
CA ASP A 399 69.65 18.10 -3.79
C ASP A 399 69.60 19.18 -2.69
N VAL A 400 70.78 19.57 -2.21
CA VAL A 400 71.04 20.17 -0.89
C VAL A 400 70.13 21.36 -0.51
N THR A 401 69.39 21.22 0.61
CA THR A 401 69.57 22.05 1.83
C THR A 401 68.80 21.48 3.04
N LYS A 402 69.42 21.52 4.22
CA LYS A 402 68.96 21.04 5.54
C LYS A 402 68.98 22.22 6.52
N THR A 403 68.05 22.47 7.44
CA THR A 403 66.72 21.88 7.82
C THR A 403 65.95 23.04 8.55
N ARG A 404 64.70 23.02 9.06
CA ARG A 404 63.67 22.02 9.42
C ARG A 404 62.31 22.75 9.48
N LEU A 405 61.19 22.12 9.09
CA LEU A 405 59.84 22.70 9.24
C LEU A 405 58.94 21.84 10.12
N LEU A 406 58.22 22.48 11.04
CA LEU A 406 57.13 21.88 11.83
C LEU A 406 55.80 22.24 11.18
N VAL A 407 55.01 21.24 10.81
CA VAL A 407 53.60 21.43 10.41
C VAL A 407 52.73 21.29 11.67
N LYS A 408 51.97 22.34 12.00
CA LYS A 408 51.13 22.37 13.21
C LYS A 408 49.66 22.14 12.86
N CYS A 409 49.15 20.96 13.20
CA CYS A 409 47.71 20.70 13.36
C CYS A 409 47.32 20.97 14.82
N GLU A 410 46.17 21.63 15.05
CA GLU A 410 45.40 21.86 16.29
C GLU A 410 44.47 23.08 16.01
N LYS A 411 43.27 23.30 16.56
CA LYS A 411 42.38 22.69 17.57
C LYS A 411 40.91 23.01 17.16
N ASN A 412 39.84 22.47 17.76
CA ASN A 412 39.68 21.60 18.95
C ASN A 412 38.51 20.63 18.68
#